data_AF-A0A2K3KH17-F1
#
_entry.id   AF-A0A2K3KH17-F1
#
_cell.length_a   1.000
_cell.length_b   1.000
_cell.length_c   1.000
_cell.angle_alpha   90.00
_cell.angle_beta   90.00
_cell.angle_gamma   90.00
#
_symmetry.space_group_name_H-M   'P 1'
#
loop_
_entity.id
_entity.type
_entity.pdbx_description
1 polymer ?
#
loop_
_entity_poly.entity_id
_entity_poly.type
_entity_poly.pdbx_seq_one_letter_code
_entity_poly.pdbx_strand_id
1 'polypeptide(L)'
;MLKCWRDVPGYKLFVREKWNSFQFDGWGGYVLKEKLKGIKTVLKEWHTAHTQNLPSRIAALKDQLAALDEKGGEVVLSESELAEFHGVT
;
A
#
# COMPACT_ATOMS: atom_id res chain seq x y z
N MET A 1 -5.91 -0.37 9.76
CA MET A 1 -4.85 -1.29 10.21
C MET A 1 -3.63 -1.12 9.30
N LEU A 2 -2.49 -0.70 9.83
CA LEU A 2 -1.23 -0.71 9.09
C LEU A 2 -0.91 -2.19 8.79
N LYS A 3 -1.05 -2.63 7.54
CA LYS A 3 -0.55 -3.96 7.15
C LYS A 3 0.92 -4.04 7.56
N CYS A 4 1.32 -5.13 8.19
CA CYS A 4 2.69 -5.34 8.62
C CYS A 4 3.60 -5.35 7.39
N TRP A 5 4.52 -4.39 7.28
CA TRP A 5 5.47 -4.32 6.16
C TRP A 5 6.22 -5.65 5.93
N ARG A 6 6.39 -6.44 6.99
CA ARG A 6 6.96 -7.79 6.97
C ARG A 6 6.31 -8.73 5.95
N ASP A 7 5.01 -8.58 5.71
CA ASP A 7 4.23 -9.49 4.88
C ASP A 7 4.21 -9.07 3.40
N VAL A 8 4.84 -7.92 3.07
CA VAL A 8 5.01 -7.46 1.69
C VAL A 8 6.22 -8.17 1.06
N PRO A 9 6.06 -8.86 -0.09
CA PRO A 9 7.18 -9.47 -0.80
C PRO A 9 8.31 -8.47 -1.05
N GLY A 10 9.56 -8.90 -0.85
CA GLY A 10 10.72 -8.04 -1.01
C GLY A 10 11.07 -7.15 0.19
N TYR A 11 10.21 -7.05 1.22
CA TYR A 11 10.48 -6.21 2.40
C TYR A 11 11.84 -6.48 3.05
N LYS A 12 12.14 -7.75 3.34
CA LYS A 12 13.39 -8.15 4.01
C LYS A 12 14.62 -7.80 3.18
N LEU A 13 14.53 -7.95 1.86
CA LEU A 13 15.61 -7.62 0.92
C LEU A 13 15.81 -6.10 0.87
N PHE A 14 14.72 -5.34 0.70
CA PHE A 14 14.72 -3.88 0.67
C PHE A 14 15.35 -3.27 1.93
N VAL A 15 14.93 -3.71 3.12
CA VAL A 15 15.50 -3.21 4.39
C VAL A 15 17.00 -3.51 4.48
N ARG A 16 17.42 -4.71 4.10
CA ARG A 16 18.84 -5.12 4.13
C ARG A 16 19.70 -4.26 3.20
N GLU A 17 19.25 -4.06 1.96
CA GLU A 17 19.97 -3.26 0.98
C GLU A 17 20.09 -1.80 1.42
N LYS A 18 18.99 -1.19 1.88
CA LYS A 18 19.00 0.18 2.40
C LYS A 18 19.91 0.32 3.62
N TRP A 19 19.82 -0.61 4.57
CA TRP A 19 20.67 -0.61 5.77
C TRP A 19 22.17 -0.62 5.45
N ASN A 20 22.57 -1.44 4.47
CA ASN A 20 23.96 -1.57 4.03
C ASN A 20 24.42 -0.36 3.21
N SER A 21 23.52 0.29 2.48
CA SER A 21 23.83 1.50 1.70
C SER A 21 24.07 2.74 2.56
N PHE A 22 23.50 2.79 3.77
CA PHE A 22 23.64 3.94 4.64
C PHE A 22 25.04 4.03 5.27
N GLN A 23 25.71 5.12 4.96
CA GLN A 23 27.00 5.52 5.54
C GLN A 23 26.77 6.82 6.33
N PHE A 24 27.09 6.79 7.62
CA PHE A 24 27.02 7.92 8.53
C PHE A 24 28.24 7.89 9.43
N ASP A 25 28.82 9.06 9.70
CA ASP A 25 30.01 9.21 10.54
C ASP A 25 29.66 9.76 11.93
N GLY A 26 30.45 9.40 12.95
CA GLY A 26 30.31 9.90 14.32
C GLY A 26 30.36 8.80 15.38
N TRP A 27 29.93 9.11 16.62
CA TRP A 27 29.85 8.10 17.69
C TRP A 27 28.84 7.00 17.33
N GLY A 28 29.01 5.79 17.87
CA GLY A 28 28.16 4.65 17.50
C GLY A 28 26.66 4.90 17.69
N GLY A 29 26.27 5.64 18.74
CA GLY A 29 24.86 5.96 19.01
C GLY A 29 24.21 6.87 17.97
N TYR A 30 24.97 7.77 17.35
CA TYR A 30 24.50 8.73 16.35
C TYR A 30 24.34 8.00 15.02
N VAL A 31 25.35 7.21 14.66
CA VAL A 31 25.31 6.36 13.47
C VAL A 31 24.09 5.45 13.52
N LEU A 32 23.82 4.79 14.66
CA LEU A 32 22.64 3.95 14.83
C LEU A 32 21.32 4.76 14.71
N LYS A 33 21.24 5.91 15.40
CA LYS A 33 20.07 6.80 15.34
C LYS A 33 19.76 7.26 13.91
N GLU A 34 20.76 7.69 13.16
CA GLU A 34 20.58 8.18 11.79
C GLU A 34 20.28 7.03 10.83
N LYS A 35 20.86 5.84 11.01
CA LYS A 35 20.45 4.64 10.26
C LYS A 35 18.99 4.28 10.47
N LEU A 36 18.51 4.29 11.72
CA LEU A 36 17.11 4.01 12.03
C LEU A 36 16.15 5.04 11.44
N LYS A 37 16.52 6.33 11.49
CA LYS A 37 15.76 7.40 10.81
C LYS A 37 15.72 7.19 9.30
N GLY A 38 16.85 6.88 8.69
CA GLY A 38 16.95 6.59 7.26
C GLY A 38 16.03 5.44 6.85
N ILE A 39 16.07 4.33 7.59
CA ILE A 39 15.20 3.16 7.35
C ILE A 39 13.72 3.56 7.45
N LYS A 40 13.34 4.32 8.48
CA LYS A 40 11.96 4.79 8.65
C LYS A 40 11.49 5.62 7.45
N THR A 41 12.33 6.51 6.92
CA THR A 41 12.00 7.36 5.77
C THR A 41 11.83 6.54 4.50
N VAL A 42 12.83 5.73 4.15
CA VAL A 42 12.78 4.93 2.90
C VAL A 42 11.68 3.87 2.94
N LEU A 43 11.33 3.35 4.12
CA LEU A 43 10.18 2.43 4.26
C LEU A 43 8.84 3.11 4.04
N LYS A 44 8.68 4.38 4.46
CA LYS A 44 7.47 5.15 4.16
C LYS A 44 7.33 5.39 2.66
N GLU A 45 8.42 5.82 2.01
CA GLU A 45 8.44 6.05 0.57
C GLU A 45 8.19 4.76 -0.21
N TRP A 46 8.87 3.68 0.17
CA TRP A 46 8.66 2.37 -0.43
C TRP A 46 7.23 1.89 -0.23
N HIS A 47 6.68 1.96 0.98
CA HIS A 47 5.28 1.60 1.22
C HIS A 47 4.34 2.40 0.33
N THR A 48 4.54 3.72 0.22
CA THR A 48 3.77 4.56 -0.71
C THR A 48 3.91 4.03 -2.14
N ALA A 49 5.11 3.88 -2.69
CA ALA A 49 5.29 3.44 -4.08
C ALA A 49 4.84 1.98 -4.35
N HIS A 50 5.01 1.07 -3.40
CA HIS A 50 4.73 -0.37 -3.55
C HIS A 50 3.28 -0.74 -3.22
N THR A 51 2.63 -0.01 -2.32
CA THR A 51 1.22 -0.21 -1.98
C THR A 51 0.29 0.82 -2.62
N GLN A 52 0.85 1.72 -3.45
CA GLN A 52 0.11 2.62 -4.33
C GLN A 52 -0.62 1.84 -5.42
N ASN A 53 -1.73 1.28 -4.98
CA ASN A 53 -2.97 1.33 -5.71
C ASN A 53 -4.16 1.28 -4.74
N LEU A 54 -3.98 1.33 -3.42
CA LEU A 54 -5.10 1.20 -2.49
C LEU A 54 -6.05 2.40 -2.52
N PRO A 55 -5.61 3.66 -2.35
CA PRO A 55 -6.50 4.82 -2.45
C PRO A 55 -7.12 4.95 -3.84
N SER A 56 -6.33 4.73 -4.90
CA SER A 56 -6.79 4.78 -6.29
C SER A 56 -7.76 3.63 -6.62
N ARG A 57 -7.52 2.40 -6.14
CA ARG A 57 -8.48 1.29 -6.24
C ARG A 57 -9.73 1.55 -5.43
N ILE A 58 -9.63 2.12 -4.23
CA ILE A 58 -10.79 2.49 -3.42
C ILE A 58 -11.61 3.55 -4.16
N ALA A 59 -10.98 4.56 -4.75
CA ALA A 59 -11.67 5.57 -5.56
C ALA A 59 -12.35 4.93 -6.78
N ALA A 60 -11.62 4.13 -7.55
CA ALA A 60 -12.17 3.43 -8.71
C ALA A 60 -13.33 2.50 -8.34
N LEU A 61 -13.22 1.75 -7.23
CA LEU A 61 -14.29 0.89 -6.73
C LEU A 61 -15.50 1.70 -6.24
N LYS A 62 -15.29 2.88 -5.65
CA LYS A 62 -16.40 3.79 -5.29
C LYS A 62 -17.11 4.34 -6.52
N ASP A 63 -16.37 4.71 -7.54
CA ASP A 63 -16.94 5.20 -8.80
C ASP A 63 -17.74 4.10 -9.50
N GLN A 64 -17.21 2.87 -9.52
CA GLN A 64 -17.92 1.68 -10.02
C GLN A 64 -19.20 1.38 -9.21
N LEU A 65 -19.12 1.46 -7.88
CA LEU A 65 -20.27 1.25 -7.00
C LEU A 65 -21.37 2.28 -7.25
N ALA A 66 -21.02 3.56 -7.42
CA ALA A 66 -21.97 4.63 -7.69
C ALA A 66 -22.70 4.43 -9.04
N ALA A 67 -21.96 4.01 -10.08
CA ALA A 67 -22.55 3.72 -11.39
C ALA A 67 -23.54 2.53 -11.34
N LEU A 68 -23.25 1.50 -10.54
CA LEU A 68 -24.16 0.37 -10.36
C LEU A 68 -25.40 0.73 -9.54
N ASP A 69 -25.27 1.60 -8.53
CA ASP A 69 -26.38 2.08 -7.71
C ASP A 69 -27.36 2.92 -8.55
N GLU A 70 -26.85 3.84 -9.37
CA GLU A 70 -27.65 4.62 -10.33
C GLU A 70 -28.38 3.71 -11.31
N LYS A 71 -27.65 2.77 -11.93
CA LYS A 71 -28.23 1.82 -12.90
C LYS A 71 -29.31 0.95 -12.26
N GLY A 72 -29.11 0.47 -11.04
CA GLY A 72 -30.07 -0.36 -10.29
C GLY A 72 -31.35 0.38 -9.92
N GLY A 73 -31.29 1.71 -9.80
CA GLY A 73 -32.47 2.58 -9.62
C GLY A 73 -33.32 2.71 -10.89
N GLU A 74 -32.73 2.57 -12.07
CA GLU A 74 -33.42 2.70 -13.36
C GLU A 74 -33.85 1.35 -13.95
N VAL A 75 -33.01 0.32 -13.83
CA VAL A 75 -33.18 -0.98 -14.47
C VAL A 75 -32.67 -2.11 -13.57
N VAL A 76 -33.28 -3.30 -13.69
CA VAL A 76 -32.79 -4.51 -13.00
C VAL A 76 -31.37 -4.83 -13.46
N LEU A 77 -30.43 -4.91 -12.50
CA LEU A 77 -29.04 -5.29 -12.75
C LEU A 77 -28.94 -6.75 -13.21
N SER A 78 -27.96 -7.03 -14.08
CA SER A 78 -27.70 -8.39 -14.54
C SER A 78 -27.08 -9.27 -13.45
N GLU A 79 -27.22 -10.59 -13.58
CA GLU A 79 -26.61 -11.55 -12.64
C GLU A 79 -25.08 -11.40 -12.55
N SER A 80 -24.41 -11.02 -13.64
CA SER A 80 -22.98 -10.72 -13.66
C SER A 80 -22.61 -9.48 -12.83
N GLU A 81 -23.43 -8.43 -12.87
CA GLU A 81 -23.21 -7.19 -12.09
C GLU A 81 -23.49 -7.42 -10.60
N LEU A 82 -24.49 -8.24 -10.29
CA LEU A 82 -24.75 -8.70 -8.91
C LEU A 82 -23.60 -9.56 -8.37
N ALA A 83 -23.03 -10.45 -9.19
CA ALA A 83 -21.88 -11.25 -8.79
C ALA A 83 -20.63 -10.40 -8.51
N GLU A 84 -20.43 -9.30 -9.24
CA GLU A 84 -19.34 -8.35 -9.02
C GLU A 84 -19.46 -7.65 -7.64
N PHE A 85 -20.69 -7.39 -7.18
CA PHE A 85 -20.99 -6.90 -5.83
C PHE A 85 -20.51 -7.86 -4.72
N HIS A 86 -20.61 -9.16 -4.99
CA HIS A 86 -20.25 -10.22 -4.05
C HIS A 86 -18.77 -10.66 -4.15
N GLY A 87 -18.09 -10.31 -5.25
CA GLY A 87 -16.74 -10.74 -5.61
C GLY A 87 -15.59 -9.85 -5.13
N VAL A 88 -15.77 -9.08 -4.05
CA VAL A 88 -14.65 -8.32 -3.43
C VAL A 88 -13.71 -9.29 -2.69
N THR A 89 -12.82 -9.94 -3.44
CA THR A 89 -11.63 -10.66 -2.92
C THR A 89 -10.34 -9.88 -3.15
#